data_AF-A0A662R047-F1
#
_entry.id   AF-A0A662R047-F1
#
_cell.length_a   1.000
_cell.length_b   1.000
_cell.length_c   1.000
_cell.angle_alpha   90.00
_cell.angle_beta   90.00
_cell.angle_gamma   90.00
#
_symmetry.space_group_name_H-M   'P 1'
#
loop_
_entity.id
_entity.type
_entity.pdbx_description
1 polymer ?
#
loop_
_entity_poly.entity_id
_entity_poly.type
_entity_poly.pdbx_seq_one_letter_code
_entity_poly.pdbx_strand_id
1 'polypeptide(L)'
;MKQTEKAFDRCPICGGELVEKRVEKLLRGGVDTAVVKVHAEVCLHCGERLYSQETVRRFEEIRGKLERKDVANFQHIGQSFQVAVSC
;
A
#
# COMPACT_ATOMS: atom_id res chain seq x y z
N MET A 1 14.12 21.57 7.89
CA MET A 1 12.95 20.67 8.04
C MET A 1 12.21 20.70 6.71
N LYS A 2 12.18 19.61 5.95
CA LYS A 2 11.43 19.58 4.68
C LYS A 2 9.96 19.45 5.01
N GLN A 3 9.20 20.51 4.79
CA GLN A 3 7.73 20.47 4.87
C GLN A 3 7.25 19.58 3.72
N THR A 4 6.61 18.48 4.07
CA THR A 4 5.84 17.68 3.12
C THR A 4 4.51 18.41 2.94
N GLU A 5 4.31 19.11 1.82
CA GLU A 5 3.04 19.76 1.52
C GLU A 5 1.91 18.71 1.56
N LYS A 6 0.97 18.91 2.47
CA LYS A 6 -0.21 18.05 2.61
C LYS A 6 -1.16 18.37 1.47
N ALA A 7 -1.33 17.43 0.54
CA ALA A 7 -2.12 17.64 -0.67
C ALA A 7 -3.64 17.81 -0.38
N PHE A 8 -4.12 17.36 0.77
CA PHE A 8 -5.53 17.42 1.15
C PHE A 8 -5.71 17.69 2.66
N ASP A 9 -6.45 18.73 3.02
CA ASP A 9 -6.79 19.00 4.43
C ASP A 9 -7.92 18.09 4.95
N ARG A 10 -8.80 17.62 4.05
CA ARG A 10 -9.93 16.72 4.34
C ARG A 10 -9.98 15.58 3.34
N CYS A 11 -10.66 14.49 3.70
CA CYS A 11 -10.79 13.34 2.83
C CYS A 11 -11.46 13.73 1.50
N PRO A 12 -10.81 13.50 0.35
CA PRO A 12 -11.39 13.85 -0.95
C PRO A 12 -12.58 12.97 -1.34
N ILE A 13 -12.81 11.86 -0.63
CA ILE A 13 -13.90 10.91 -0.90
C ILE A 13 -15.17 11.27 -0.13
N CYS A 14 -15.07 11.71 1.13
CA CYS A 14 -16.25 11.96 1.98
C CYS A 14 -16.21 13.28 2.79
N GLY A 15 -15.16 14.09 2.67
CA GLY A 15 -14.98 15.32 3.45
C GLY A 15 -14.62 15.13 4.92
N GLY A 16 -14.43 13.88 5.38
CA GLY A 16 -14.07 13.56 6.77
C GLY A 16 -12.63 13.90 7.16
N GLU A 17 -12.34 13.84 8.46
CA GLU A 17 -11.02 14.10 9.02
C GLU A 17 -9.98 13.05 8.57
N LEU A 18 -8.78 13.53 8.22
CA LEU A 18 -7.62 12.74 7.86
C LEU A 18 -6.58 12.78 8.98
N VAL A 19 -6.12 11.61 9.40
CA VAL A 19 -5.05 11.48 10.40
C VAL A 19 -3.90 10.62 9.87
N GLU A 20 -2.66 10.96 10.19
CA GLU A 20 -1.52 10.14 9.82
C GLU A 20 -1.48 8.85 10.67
N LYS A 21 -1.37 7.70 10.01
CA LYS A 21 -1.21 6.40 10.66
C LYS A 21 -0.19 5.55 9.90
N ARG A 22 0.47 4.64 10.63
CA ARG A 22 1.21 3.54 10.01
C ARG A 22 0.24 2.43 9.63
N VAL A 23 0.18 2.10 8.35
CA VAL A 23 -0.73 1.09 7.80
C VAL A 23 0.05 -0.01 7.09
N GLU A 24 -0.51 -1.21 7.07
CA GLU A 24 -0.07 -2.28 6.18
C GLU A 24 -0.83 -2.21 4.85
N LYS A 25 -0.10 -2.40 3.75
CA LYS A 25 -0.65 -2.57 2.41
C LYS A 25 -0.14 -3.87 1.80
N LEU A 26 -1.07 -4.67 1.29
CA LEU A 26 -0.75 -5.83 0.46
C LEU A 26 -0.57 -5.37 -0.99
N LEU A 27 0.54 -5.76 -1.59
CA LEU A 27 0.89 -5.48 -2.98
C LEU A 27 0.97 -6.81 -3.72
N ARG A 28 0.33 -6.90 -4.88
CA ARG A 28 0.33 -8.08 -5.74
C ARG A 28 1.02 -7.75 -7.05
N GLY A 29 1.82 -8.69 -7.56
CA GLY A 29 2.38 -8.70 -8.91
C GLY A 29 2.51 -10.15 -9.35
N GLY A 30 1.95 -10.50 -10.49
CA GLY A 30 1.73 -11.89 -10.90
C GLY A 30 0.91 -12.66 -9.86
N VAL A 31 1.43 -13.81 -9.44
CA VAL A 31 0.85 -14.65 -8.38
C VAL A 31 1.42 -14.35 -6.99
N ASP A 32 2.45 -13.51 -6.90
CA ASP A 32 3.16 -13.21 -5.67
C ASP A 32 2.54 -12.02 -4.92
N THR A 33 2.66 -12.03 -3.58
CA THR A 33 2.18 -10.96 -2.70
C THR A 33 3.28 -10.49 -1.75
N ALA A 34 3.47 -9.19 -1.64
CA ALA A 34 4.28 -8.55 -0.61
C ALA A 34 3.41 -7.75 0.36
N VAL A 35 3.86 -7.65 1.61
CA VAL A 35 3.31 -6.70 2.59
C VAL A 35 4.31 -5.58 2.82
N VAL A 36 3.82 -4.35 2.88
CA VAL A 36 4.64 -3.17 3.19
C VAL A 36 3.96 -2.32 4.26
N LYS A 37 4.73 -1.88 5.26
CA LYS A 37 4.32 -0.91 6.28
C LYS A 37 4.73 0.48 5.83
N VAL A 38 3.78 1.40 5.73
CA VAL A 38 4.02 2.80 5.33
C VAL A 38 3.21 3.76 6.18
N HIS A 39 3.59 5.03 6.21
CA HIS A 39 2.73 6.09 6.70
C HIS A 39 1.73 6.48 5.61
N ALA A 40 0.49 6.73 6.01
CA ALA A 40 -0.60 7.17 5.15
C ALA A 40 -1.52 8.09 5.94
N GLU A 41 -2.19 9.01 5.25
CA GLU A 41 -3.33 9.70 5.84
C GLU A 41 -4.57 8.81 5.73
N VAL A 42 -5.22 8.54 6.86
CA VAL A 42 -6.38 7.66 6.93
C VAL A 42 -7.59 8.48 7.33
N CYS A 43 -8.65 8.38 6.53
CA CYS A 43 -9.92 8.99 6.88
C CYS A 43 -10.55 8.23 8.05
N LEU A 44 -10.85 8.93 9.14
CA LEU A 44 -11.51 8.34 10.31
C LEU A 44 -12.98 7.96 10.06
N HIS A 45 -13.58 8.48 8.98
CA HIS A 45 -14.98 8.24 8.65
C HIS A 45 -15.17 7.09 7.65
N CYS A 46 -14.54 7.14 6.47
CA CYS A 46 -14.72 6.10 5.45
C CYS A 46 -13.55 5.11 5.32
N GLY A 47 -12.44 5.32 6.04
CA GLY A 47 -11.27 4.44 5.99
C GLY A 47 -10.38 4.61 4.75
N GLU A 48 -10.66 5.58 3.88
CA GLU A 48 -9.82 5.91 2.72
C GLU A 48 -8.37 6.18 3.15
N ARG A 49 -7.40 5.74 2.33
CA ARG A 49 -5.97 5.85 2.65
C ARG A 49 -5.25 6.61 1.55
N LEU A 50 -4.76 7.81 1.88
CA LEU A 50 -3.98 8.64 0.98
C LEU A 50 -2.48 8.40 1.20
N TYR A 51 -1.77 8.18 0.10
CA TYR A 51 -0.34 7.89 0.09
C TYR A 51 0.40 9.03 -0.61
N SER A 52 1.62 9.35 -0.15
CA SER A 52 2.49 10.27 -0.87
C SER A 52 2.86 9.73 -2.25
N GLN A 53 3.21 10.61 -3.20
CA GLN A 53 3.67 10.19 -4.52
C GLN A 53 4.88 9.25 -4.44
N GLU A 54 5.82 9.52 -3.52
CA GLU A 54 6.97 8.65 -3.26
C GLU A 54 6.54 7.24 -2.83
N THR A 55 5.56 7.16 -1.93
CA THR A 55 5.01 5.87 -1.46
C THR A 55 4.32 5.13 -2.61
N VAL A 56 3.58 5.83 -3.47
CA VAL A 56 2.95 5.23 -4.65
C VAL A 56 3.99 4.69 -5.64
N ARG A 57 5.04 5.46 -5.95
CA ARG A 57 6.15 5.00 -6.81
C ARG A 57 6.82 3.74 -6.26
N ARG A 58 7.08 3.72 -4.95
CA ARG A 58 7.62 2.54 -4.27
C ARG A 58 6.69 1.33 -4.39
N PHE A 59 5.37 1.52 -4.33
CA PHE A 59 4.42 0.42 -4.54
C PHE A 59 4.51 -0.14 -5.97
N GLU A 60 4.61 0.72 -6.97
CA GLU A 60 4.75 0.33 -8.38
C GLU A 60 6.05 -0.45 -8.62
N GLU A 61 7.17 0.01 -8.04
CA GLU A 61 8.45 -0.70 -8.08
C GLU A 61 8.36 -2.10 -7.47
N ILE A 62 7.75 -2.23 -6.28
CA ILE A 62 7.56 -3.52 -5.62
C ILE A 62 6.67 -4.44 -6.46
N ARG A 63 5.55 -3.94 -7.00
CA ARG A 63 4.67 -4.73 -7.88
C ARG A 63 5.42 -5.22 -9.12
N GLY A 64 6.22 -4.38 -9.75
CA GLY A 64 7.04 -4.76 -10.91
C GLY A 64 8.10 -5.82 -10.56
N LYS A 65 8.68 -5.76 -9.36
CA LYS A 65 9.61 -6.78 -8.87
C LYS A 65 8.91 -8.13 -8.64
N LEU A 66 7.74 -8.12 -8.01
CA LEU A 66 6.93 -9.33 -7.83
C LEU A 66 6.56 -9.98 -9.17
N GLU A 67 6.08 -9.20 -10.14
CA GLU A 67 5.71 -9.68 -11.48
C GLU A 67 6.89 -10.39 -12.18
N ARG A 68 8.11 -9.85 -12.05
CA ARG A 68 9.33 -10.41 -12.64
C ARG A 68 10.02 -11.46 -11.77
N LYS A 69 9.48 -11.79 -10.60
CA LYS A 69 10.10 -12.66 -9.59
C LYS A 69 11.49 -12.16 -9.12
N ASP A 70 11.74 -10.86 -9.22
CA ASP A 70 12.97 -10.19 -8.77
C ASP A 70 12.86 -9.83 -7.28
N VAL A 71 12.83 -10.87 -6.44
CA VAL A 71 12.53 -10.77 -5.00
C VAL A 71 13.70 -11.19 -4.11
N ALA A 72 14.91 -11.29 -4.67
CA ALA A 72 16.10 -11.71 -3.93
C ALA A 72 16.40 -10.83 -2.70
N ASN A 73 15.98 -9.56 -2.76
CA ASN A 73 16.14 -8.60 -1.66
C ASN A 73 14.90 -8.45 -0.76
N PHE A 74 13.88 -9.31 -0.92
CA PHE A 74 12.68 -9.32 -0.08
C PHE A 74 12.80 -10.37 1.02
N GLN A 75 12.18 -10.11 2.17
CA GLN A 75 12.09 -11.09 3.24
C GLN A 75 10.91 -12.03 2.98
N HIS A 76 11.18 -13.33 2.88
CA HIS A 76 10.14 -14.34 2.86
C HIS A 76 9.51 -14.46 4.26
N ILE A 77 8.20 -14.23 4.37
CA ILE A 77 7.47 -14.22 5.64
C ILE A 77 6.49 -15.39 5.81
N GLY A 78 6.24 -16.17 4.74
CA GLY A 78 5.28 -17.26 4.74
C GLY A 78 4.86 -17.66 3.32
N GLN A 79 3.95 -18.63 3.22
CA GLN A 79 3.41 -19.12 1.95
C GLN A 79 1.95 -18.70 1.79
N SER A 80 1.54 -18.33 0.58
CA SER A 80 0.15 -18.04 0.23
C SER A 80 -0.39 -19.14 -0.69
N PHE A 81 -1.68 -19.45 -0.54
CA PHE A 81 -2.35 -20.49 -1.31
C PHE A 81 -3.61 -19.92 -1.97
N GLN A 82 -3.87 -20.31 -3.22
CA GLN A 82 -5.14 -20.06 -3.90
C GLN A 82 -5.96 -21.34 -3.88
N VAL A 83 -7.20 -21.27 -3.39
CA VAL A 83 -8.12 -22.41 -3.37
C VAL A 83 -8.86 -22.48 -4.70
N ALA A 84 -8.78 -23.63 -5.38
CA ALA A 84 -9.61 -23.88 -6.56
C ALA A 84 -11.08 -24.01 -6.12
N VAL A 85 -11.95 -23.15 -6.65
CA VAL A 85 -13.40 -23.29 -6.45
C VAL A 85 -13.92 -24.18 -7.57
N SER A 86 -14.25 -25.43 -7.25
CA SER A 86 -15.03 -26.28 -8.15
C SER A 86 -16.48 -25.78 -8.15
N CYS A 87 -16.98 -25.33 -9.31
CA CYS A 87 -18.40 -25.12 -9.53
C CYS A 87 -19.14 -26.46 -9.65
#